data_AF-A0A3A8WPG6-F1
#
_entry.id   AF-A0A3A8WPG6-F1
#
_cell.length_a   1.000
_cell.length_b   1.000
_cell.length_c   1.000
_cell.angle_alpha   90.00
_cell.angle_beta   90.00
_cell.angle_gamma   90.00
#
_symmetry.space_group_name_H-M   'P 1'
#
loop_
_entity.id
_entity.type
_entity.pdbx_description
1 polymer ?
#
loop_
_entity_poly.entity_id
_entity_poly.type
_entity_poly.pdbx_seq_one_letter_code
_entity_poly.pdbx_strand_id
1 'polypeptide(L)'
;MNISKKEAEEFKERLVLSVINYRENVSRLQDFPFCQRGEFAVLAQFCVGEKNGTGQYTACLTVSKNMLEKLDLTEEALFGIACKNSREMFPGEIKRLEDINGVTMELRADGIIAPEVFVFTNEQRFNGAATLFYQPDLLSDLCGQIGKENLALLPTGANEIYCIGLEDGEKEDLQEYQKLFEEMLKELDKKDHIANNVLCFNGKSQSIQEINGESYDVGLMAKEVNINKRIVGHGR
;
A
#
# COMPACT_ATOMS: atom_id res chain seq x y z
N MET A 1 -7.57 -19.07 27.69
CA MET A 1 -7.51 -20.13 26.66
C MET A 1 -6.07 -20.13 26.18
N ASN A 2 -5.30 -21.17 26.49
CA ASN A 2 -3.87 -21.23 26.12
C ASN A 2 -3.76 -21.72 24.68
N ILE A 3 -3.27 -20.87 23.79
CA ILE A 3 -2.92 -21.25 22.41
C ILE A 3 -1.70 -22.16 22.49
N SER A 4 -1.71 -23.30 21.81
CA SER A 4 -0.55 -24.19 21.76
C SER A 4 0.59 -23.52 20.99
N LYS A 5 1.84 -23.90 21.29
CA LYS A 5 3.01 -23.40 20.56
C LYS A 5 2.87 -23.62 19.05
N LYS A 6 2.28 -24.74 18.63
CA LYS A 6 2.06 -25.06 17.21
C LYS A 6 1.08 -24.09 16.55
N GLU A 7 -0.06 -23.82 17.19
CA GLU A 7 -1.06 -22.88 16.68
C GLU A 7 -0.51 -21.45 16.61
N ALA A 8 0.35 -21.06 17.56
CA ALA A 8 0.99 -19.75 17.54
C ALA A 8 1.99 -19.60 16.36
N GLU A 9 2.73 -20.66 16.01
CA GLU A 9 3.62 -20.62 14.84
C GLU A 9 2.83 -20.64 13.52
N GLU A 10 1.80 -21.49 13.40
CA GLU A 10 0.92 -21.50 12.23
C GLU A 10 0.23 -20.14 12.03
N PHE A 11 -0.13 -19.45 13.12
CA PHE A 11 -0.64 -18.10 13.06
C PHE A 11 0.37 -17.13 12.45
N LYS A 12 1.60 -17.13 12.98
CA LYS A 12 2.68 -16.22 12.54
C LYS A 12 3.05 -16.42 11.09
N GLU A 13 3.09 -17.65 10.58
CA GLU A 13 3.43 -17.97 9.19
C GLU A 13 2.43 -17.45 8.16
N ARG A 14 1.22 -17.05 8.60
CA ARG A 14 0.13 -16.62 7.72
C ARG A 14 -0.26 -15.15 7.93
N LEU A 15 0.58 -14.41 8.64
CA LEU A 15 0.42 -12.97 8.79
C LEU A 15 0.89 -12.25 7.54
N VAL A 16 0.10 -11.34 7.02
CA VAL A 16 0.40 -10.55 5.81
C VAL A 16 -0.05 -9.11 6.01
N LEU A 17 0.50 -8.19 5.22
CA LEU A 17 0.15 -6.78 5.27
C LEU A 17 -1.05 -6.47 4.39
N SER A 18 -1.83 -5.50 4.82
CA SER A 18 -2.88 -4.85 4.03
C SER A 18 -2.88 -3.36 4.30
N VAL A 19 -3.51 -2.59 3.42
CA VAL A 19 -3.63 -1.13 3.56
C VAL A 19 -5.09 -0.72 3.43
N ILE A 20 -5.50 0.26 4.23
CA ILE A 20 -6.80 0.93 4.11
C ILE A 20 -6.61 2.44 4.28
N ASN A 21 -7.60 3.22 3.87
CA ASN A 21 -7.61 4.65 4.10
C ASN A 21 -7.73 4.95 5.60
N TYR A 22 -6.69 5.57 6.18
CA TYR A 22 -6.62 5.94 7.59
C TYR A 22 -7.75 6.91 7.98
N ARG A 23 -7.91 8.00 7.23
CA ARG A 23 -8.86 9.08 7.53
C ARG A 23 -10.30 8.58 7.53
N GLU A 24 -10.61 7.65 6.63
CA GLU A 24 -11.95 7.10 6.51
C GLU A 24 -12.26 5.97 7.50
N ASN A 25 -11.25 5.40 8.15
CA ASN A 25 -11.40 4.24 9.03
C ASN A 25 -10.99 4.50 10.50
N VAL A 26 -10.74 5.75 10.91
CA VAL A 26 -10.31 6.12 12.28
C VAL A 26 -11.14 5.47 13.39
N SER A 27 -12.47 5.40 13.23
CA SER A 27 -13.35 4.78 14.23
C SER A 27 -13.14 3.27 14.36
N ARG A 28 -12.92 2.58 13.23
CA ARG A 28 -12.69 1.12 13.18
C ARG A 28 -11.31 0.75 13.69
N LEU A 29 -10.32 1.61 13.46
CA LEU A 29 -8.91 1.36 13.82
C LEU A 29 -8.65 1.30 15.33
N GLN A 30 -9.61 1.70 16.18
CA GLN A 30 -9.44 1.66 17.64
C GLN A 30 -9.18 0.24 18.17
N ASP A 31 -9.73 -0.78 17.50
CA ASP A 31 -9.65 -2.18 17.92
C ASP A 31 -8.49 -2.96 17.27
N PHE A 32 -7.76 -2.35 16.34
CA PHE A 32 -6.71 -3.00 15.56
C PHE A 32 -5.36 -2.31 15.75
N PRO A 33 -4.24 -3.05 15.81
CA PRO A 33 -2.91 -2.49 15.68
C PRO A 33 -2.72 -2.01 14.23
N PHE A 34 -2.17 -0.80 14.06
CA PHE A 34 -1.90 -0.23 12.74
C PHE A 34 -0.66 0.65 12.76
N CYS A 35 0.04 0.71 11.62
CA CYS A 35 1.06 1.72 11.36
C CYS A 35 0.47 2.78 10.43
N GLN A 36 0.43 4.04 10.89
CA GLN A 36 0.04 5.15 10.03
C GLN A 36 1.21 5.61 9.16
N ARG A 37 0.95 5.79 7.86
CA ARG A 37 1.86 6.39 6.88
C ARG A 37 1.05 7.31 5.98
N GLY A 38 1.04 8.60 6.30
CA GLY A 38 0.19 9.58 5.63
C GLY A 38 -1.29 9.20 5.71
N GLU A 39 -1.94 9.04 4.56
CA GLU A 39 -3.33 8.59 4.42
C GLU A 39 -3.51 7.07 4.54
N PHE A 40 -2.45 6.27 4.64
CA PHE A 40 -2.55 4.83 4.80
C PHE A 40 -2.53 4.42 6.26
N ALA A 41 -3.45 3.51 6.62
CA ALA A 41 -3.31 2.65 7.78
C ALA A 41 -2.86 1.26 7.31
N VAL A 42 -1.62 0.90 7.63
CA VAL A 42 -1.08 -0.43 7.38
C VAL A 42 -1.54 -1.35 8.50
N LEU A 43 -2.17 -2.46 8.14
CA LEU A 43 -2.71 -3.47 9.04
C LEU A 43 -2.02 -4.82 8.82
N ALA A 44 -2.06 -5.66 9.85
CA ALA A 44 -1.74 -7.08 9.71
C ALA A 44 -3.03 -7.89 9.58
N GLN A 45 -3.07 -8.79 8.61
CA GLN A 45 -4.14 -9.75 8.41
C GLN A 45 -3.61 -11.17 8.61
N PHE A 46 -4.43 -12.02 9.21
CA PHE A 46 -4.20 -13.45 9.33
C PHE A 46 -4.98 -14.18 8.24
N CYS A 47 -4.26 -14.85 7.34
CA CYS A 47 -4.86 -15.61 6.26
C CYS A 47 -5.39 -16.98 6.76
N VAL A 48 -6.65 -17.28 6.46
CA VAL A 48 -7.36 -18.49 6.93
C VAL A 48 -7.86 -19.36 5.78
N GLY A 49 -7.95 -20.66 6.08
CA GLY A 49 -8.40 -21.72 5.18
C GLY A 49 -7.32 -22.21 4.21
N GLU A 50 -7.76 -22.80 3.11
CA GLU A 50 -6.88 -23.42 2.11
C GLU A 50 -6.40 -22.43 1.08
N LYS A 51 -5.28 -22.76 0.42
CA LYS A 51 -4.80 -22.01 -0.75
C LYS A 51 -5.57 -22.46 -1.99
N ASN A 52 -6.06 -21.51 -2.79
CA ASN A 52 -6.60 -21.79 -4.10
C ASN A 52 -5.47 -22.13 -5.11
N GLY A 53 -5.83 -22.39 -6.37
CA GLY A 53 -4.89 -22.72 -7.44
C GLY A 53 -3.86 -21.63 -7.77
N THR A 54 -4.04 -20.40 -7.27
CA THR A 54 -3.10 -19.28 -7.41
C THR A 54 -2.32 -19.00 -6.12
N GLY A 55 -2.46 -19.86 -5.10
CA GLY A 55 -1.73 -19.77 -3.83
C GLY A 55 -2.36 -18.82 -2.80
N GLN A 56 -3.51 -18.21 -3.10
CA GLN A 56 -4.20 -17.29 -2.19
C GLN A 56 -5.08 -18.04 -1.20
N TYR A 57 -5.12 -17.58 0.06
CA TYR A 57 -5.98 -18.15 1.09
C TYR A 57 -7.45 -17.79 0.87
N THR A 58 -8.35 -18.66 1.32
CA THR A 58 -9.81 -18.45 1.17
C THR A 58 -10.36 -17.19 1.85
N ALA A 59 -9.74 -16.72 2.94
CA ALA A 59 -10.13 -15.47 3.60
C ALA A 59 -8.97 -14.88 4.40
N CYS A 60 -9.09 -13.60 4.75
CA CYS A 60 -8.15 -12.89 5.61
C CYS A 60 -8.91 -12.14 6.70
N LEU A 61 -8.40 -12.21 7.93
CA LEU A 61 -8.99 -11.55 9.10
C LEU A 61 -8.01 -10.52 9.62
N THR A 62 -8.43 -9.27 9.78
CA THR A 62 -7.59 -8.25 10.43
C THR A 62 -7.30 -8.65 11.87
N VAL A 63 -6.02 -8.68 12.22
CA VAL A 63 -5.57 -9.06 13.57
C VAL A 63 -6.00 -7.98 14.54
N SER A 64 -6.85 -8.30 15.52
CA SER A 64 -7.27 -7.33 16.55
C SER A 64 -6.27 -7.24 17.69
N LYS A 65 -6.34 -6.16 18.47
CA LYS A 65 -5.53 -6.00 19.69
C LYS A 65 -5.74 -7.15 20.68
N ASN A 66 -6.97 -7.64 20.79
CA ASN A 66 -7.31 -8.80 21.62
C ASN A 66 -6.63 -10.10 21.13
N MET A 67 -6.52 -10.30 19.81
CA MET A 67 -5.77 -11.43 19.26
C MET A 67 -4.29 -11.31 19.59
N LEU A 68 -3.73 -10.11 19.47
CA LEU A 68 -2.33 -9.82 19.75
C LEU A 68 -1.97 -10.12 21.23
N GLU A 69 -2.80 -9.68 22.17
CA GLU A 69 -2.65 -9.97 23.61
C GLU A 69 -2.66 -11.47 23.91
N LYS A 70 -3.52 -12.25 23.24
CA LYS A 70 -3.60 -13.71 23.42
C LYS A 70 -2.37 -14.45 22.89
N LEU A 71 -1.69 -13.87 21.91
CA LEU A 71 -0.51 -14.44 21.27
C LEU A 71 0.81 -13.99 21.92
N ASP A 72 0.73 -13.08 22.90
CA ASP A 72 1.89 -12.48 23.58
C ASP A 72 2.90 -11.88 22.57
N LEU A 73 2.38 -11.18 21.56
CA LEU A 73 3.16 -10.54 20.51
C LEU A 73 3.13 -9.02 20.67
N THR A 74 4.24 -8.35 20.40
CA THR A 74 4.27 -6.88 20.31
C THR A 74 3.79 -6.43 18.93
N GLU A 75 3.34 -5.18 18.80
CA GLU A 75 2.99 -4.61 17.49
C GLU A 75 4.19 -4.60 16.54
N GLU A 76 5.38 -4.29 17.05
CA GLU A 76 6.63 -4.34 16.28
C GLU A 76 6.91 -5.75 15.73
N ALA A 77 6.77 -6.79 16.56
CA ALA A 77 6.93 -8.17 16.12
C ALA A 77 5.85 -8.57 15.10
N LEU A 78 4.59 -8.15 15.33
CA LEU A 78 3.48 -8.40 14.42
C LEU A 78 3.78 -7.84 13.01
N PHE A 79 4.13 -6.55 12.92
CA PHE A 79 4.41 -5.91 11.63
C PHE A 79 5.71 -6.40 11.01
N GLY A 80 6.74 -6.73 11.81
CA GLY A 80 7.96 -7.36 11.31
C GLY A 80 7.71 -8.72 10.65
N ILE A 81 6.93 -9.59 11.31
CA ILE A 81 6.54 -10.90 10.77
C ILE A 81 5.67 -10.73 9.52
N ALA A 82 4.63 -9.90 9.59
CA ALA A 82 3.72 -9.66 8.46
C ALA A 82 4.45 -9.09 7.24
N CYS A 83 5.40 -8.17 7.45
CA CYS A 83 6.23 -7.59 6.40
C CYS A 83 7.09 -8.67 5.71
N LYS A 84 7.81 -9.48 6.50
CA LYS A 84 8.62 -10.58 5.99
C LYS A 84 7.78 -11.56 5.16
N ASN A 85 6.68 -12.04 5.72
CA ASN A 85 5.81 -12.99 5.06
C ASN A 85 5.18 -12.41 3.78
N SER A 86 4.77 -11.14 3.79
CA SER A 86 4.20 -10.50 2.59
C SER A 86 5.21 -10.49 1.45
N ARG A 87 6.48 -10.19 1.74
CA ARG A 87 7.56 -10.22 0.74
C ARG A 87 7.84 -11.63 0.21
N GLU A 88 7.79 -12.65 1.07
CA GLU A 88 8.05 -14.04 0.67
C GLU A 88 6.87 -14.68 -0.07
N MET A 89 5.64 -14.38 0.36
CA MET A 89 4.42 -15.00 -0.18
C MET A 89 3.85 -14.25 -1.38
N PHE A 90 4.04 -12.93 -1.42
CA PHE A 90 3.53 -12.05 -2.46
C PHE A 90 4.62 -11.11 -2.98
N PRO A 91 5.62 -11.64 -3.71
CA PRO A 91 6.69 -10.81 -4.28
C PRO A 91 6.12 -9.65 -5.08
N GLY A 92 6.64 -8.45 -4.83
CA GLY A 92 6.19 -7.25 -5.53
C GLY A 92 6.58 -7.27 -7.01
N GLU A 93 5.75 -6.66 -7.85
CA GLU A 93 6.04 -6.48 -9.28
C GLU A 93 5.52 -5.14 -9.81
N ILE A 94 6.13 -4.68 -10.89
CA ILE A 94 5.68 -3.54 -11.69
C ILE A 94 5.59 -3.98 -13.14
N LYS A 95 4.43 -3.76 -13.76
CA LYS A 95 4.19 -4.08 -15.19
C LYS A 95 3.57 -2.88 -15.89
N ARG A 96 3.79 -2.75 -17.20
CA ARG A 96 3.04 -1.75 -17.98
C ARG A 96 1.57 -2.14 -18.00
N LEU A 97 0.67 -1.17 -17.87
CA LEU A 97 -0.76 -1.42 -17.92
C LEU A 97 -1.17 -2.03 -19.28
N GLU A 98 -0.49 -1.65 -20.36
CA GLU A 98 -0.69 -2.18 -21.70
C GLU A 98 -0.38 -3.68 -21.79
N ASP A 99 0.69 -4.13 -21.13
CA ASP A 99 1.07 -5.56 -21.10
C ASP A 99 0.03 -6.41 -20.35
N ILE A 100 -0.73 -5.79 -19.44
CA ILE A 100 -1.78 -6.45 -18.66
C ILE A 100 -3.08 -6.52 -19.45
N ASN A 101 -3.49 -5.40 -20.05
CA ASN A 101 -4.78 -5.28 -20.71
C ASN A 101 -4.74 -5.73 -22.19
N GLY A 102 -3.55 -5.88 -22.77
CA GLY A 102 -3.36 -6.18 -24.20
C GLY A 102 -3.79 -5.03 -25.12
N VAL A 103 -4.03 -3.84 -24.56
CA VAL A 103 -4.44 -2.64 -25.28
C VAL A 103 -3.28 -1.65 -25.24
N THR A 104 -2.68 -1.41 -26.41
CA THR A 104 -1.73 -0.30 -26.60
C THR A 104 -2.52 1.01 -26.59
N MET A 105 -2.15 1.97 -25.73
CA MET A 105 -2.76 3.30 -25.77
C MET A 105 -2.26 3.99 -27.05
N GLU A 106 -3.13 4.04 -28.07
CA GLU A 106 -2.87 4.80 -29.29
C GLU A 106 -2.85 6.31 -28.98
N LEU A 107 -1.98 7.03 -29.69
CA LEU A 107 -1.91 8.49 -29.74
C LEU A 107 -3.31 9.12 -29.71
N ARG A 108 -3.55 10.08 -28.81
CA ARG A 108 -4.79 10.86 -28.85
C ARG A 108 -4.84 11.65 -30.17
N ALA A 109 -6.05 11.89 -30.67
CA ALA A 109 -6.29 12.53 -31.97
C ALA A 109 -5.71 13.96 -32.09
N ASP A 110 -5.26 14.55 -30.98
CA ASP A 110 -4.60 15.84 -30.88
C ASP A 110 -3.06 15.76 -30.98
N GLY A 111 -2.49 14.56 -31.19
CA GLY A 111 -1.05 14.35 -31.27
C GLY A 111 -0.35 14.25 -29.90
N ILE A 112 -1.11 14.27 -28.81
CA ILE A 112 -0.59 14.08 -27.45
C ILE A 112 -0.44 12.57 -27.18
N ILE A 113 0.77 12.14 -26.87
CA ILE A 113 1.05 10.78 -26.43
C ILE A 113 0.49 10.65 -25.01
N ALA A 114 -0.40 9.68 -24.79
CA ALA A 114 -0.89 9.38 -23.44
C ALA A 114 0.30 8.96 -22.55
N PRO A 115 0.34 9.38 -21.28
CA PRO A 115 1.42 9.00 -20.40
C PRO A 115 1.44 7.48 -20.23
N GLU A 116 2.64 6.91 -20.18
CA GLU A 116 2.81 5.49 -19.91
C GLU A 116 2.42 5.19 -18.45
N VAL A 117 1.50 4.25 -18.26
CA VAL A 117 1.00 3.85 -16.95
C VAL A 117 1.58 2.49 -16.57
N PHE A 118 2.13 2.41 -15.37
CA PHE A 118 2.63 1.18 -14.77
C PHE A 118 1.73 0.77 -13.60
N VAL A 119 1.56 -0.54 -13.40
CA VAL A 119 0.79 -1.12 -12.30
C VAL A 119 1.78 -1.67 -11.28
N PHE A 120 1.83 -1.04 -10.12
CA PHE A 120 2.59 -1.49 -8.95
C PHE A 120 1.70 -2.38 -8.08
N THR A 121 2.09 -3.63 -7.93
CA THR A 121 1.29 -4.67 -7.27
C THR A 121 2.21 -5.80 -6.74
N ASN A 122 1.66 -7.00 -6.56
CA ASN A 122 2.40 -8.24 -6.37
C ASN A 122 1.91 -9.32 -7.34
N GLU A 123 2.69 -10.40 -7.49
CA GLU A 123 2.44 -11.47 -8.48
C GLU A 123 1.02 -12.07 -8.39
N GLN A 124 0.41 -12.06 -7.20
CA GLN A 124 -0.92 -12.60 -6.94
C GLN A 124 -2.03 -11.54 -6.95
N ARG A 125 -1.71 -10.25 -7.14
CA ARG A 125 -2.63 -9.11 -7.03
C ARG A 125 -3.51 -9.15 -5.78
N PHE A 126 -2.92 -9.54 -4.67
CA PHE A 126 -3.61 -9.69 -3.39
C PHE A 126 -2.98 -8.77 -2.36
N ASN A 127 -3.73 -7.77 -1.88
CA ASN A 127 -3.18 -6.68 -1.05
C ASN A 127 -1.96 -5.99 -1.69
N GLY A 128 -1.88 -5.94 -3.03
CA GLY A 128 -0.70 -5.46 -3.76
C GLY A 128 -0.34 -3.99 -3.52
N ALA A 129 -1.27 -3.14 -3.08
CA ALA A 129 -0.89 -1.79 -2.66
C ALA A 129 -0.01 -1.80 -1.39
N ALA A 130 -0.09 -2.85 -0.56
CA ALA A 130 0.77 -3.02 0.61
C ALA A 130 2.24 -3.28 0.24
N THR A 131 2.54 -3.65 -1.02
CA THR A 131 3.92 -3.77 -1.55
C THR A 131 4.73 -2.49 -1.30
N LEU A 132 4.07 -1.33 -1.26
CA LEU A 132 4.66 -0.03 -0.97
C LEU A 132 5.42 -0.02 0.37
N PHE A 133 5.04 -0.92 1.28
CA PHE A 133 5.53 -0.95 2.64
C PHE A 133 6.52 -2.09 2.94
N TYR A 134 6.57 -3.14 2.10
CA TYR A 134 7.49 -4.28 2.27
C TYR A 134 8.52 -4.46 1.16
N GLN A 135 8.31 -3.86 -0.01
CA GLN A 135 9.24 -3.88 -1.15
C GLN A 135 9.18 -2.57 -1.95
N PRO A 136 9.46 -1.40 -1.32
CA PRO A 136 9.39 -0.10 -1.99
C PRO A 136 10.50 0.16 -3.00
N ASP A 137 11.58 -0.62 -2.96
CA ASP A 137 12.75 -0.55 -3.84
C ASP A 137 12.37 -0.64 -5.32
N LEU A 138 11.29 -1.38 -5.64
CA LEU A 138 10.73 -1.48 -6.99
C LEU A 138 10.39 -0.11 -7.61
N LEU A 139 9.97 0.88 -6.82
CA LEU A 139 9.69 2.22 -7.35
C LEU A 139 10.96 2.94 -7.79
N SER A 140 12.06 2.74 -7.07
CA SER A 140 13.37 3.29 -7.45
C SER A 140 13.90 2.59 -8.71
N ASP A 141 13.69 1.28 -8.81
CA ASP A 141 14.04 0.52 -10.01
C ASP A 141 13.22 0.99 -11.23
N LEU A 142 11.92 1.26 -11.05
CA LEU A 142 11.08 1.83 -12.10
C LEU A 142 11.60 3.21 -12.53
N CYS A 143 11.88 4.11 -11.59
CA CYS A 143 12.52 5.41 -11.88
C CYS A 143 13.76 5.26 -12.77
N GLY A 144 14.65 4.33 -12.41
CA GLY A 144 15.85 4.02 -13.20
C GLY A 144 15.54 3.46 -14.59
N GLN A 145 14.54 2.59 -14.71
CA GLN A 145 14.11 1.97 -15.97
C GLN A 145 13.55 2.99 -16.96
N ILE A 146 12.73 3.94 -16.49
CA ILE A 146 12.06 4.93 -17.35
C ILE A 146 12.82 6.25 -17.44
N GLY A 147 13.94 6.39 -16.71
CA GLY A 147 14.75 7.61 -16.69
C GLY A 147 14.04 8.81 -16.06
N LYS A 148 13.17 8.59 -15.07
CA LYS A 148 12.43 9.64 -14.36
C LYS A 148 12.82 9.69 -12.90
N GLU A 149 13.00 10.90 -12.34
CA GLU A 149 13.31 11.07 -10.92
C GLU A 149 12.07 10.91 -10.04
N ASN A 150 10.91 11.34 -10.52
CA ASN A 150 9.68 11.36 -9.75
C ASN A 150 8.57 10.53 -10.42
N LEU A 151 7.72 9.92 -9.60
CA LEU A 151 6.54 9.17 -10.03
C LEU A 151 5.29 9.75 -9.36
N ALA A 152 4.22 9.94 -10.12
CA ALA A 152 2.87 10.05 -9.57
C ALA A 152 2.34 8.65 -9.26
N LEU A 153 1.90 8.45 -8.02
CA LEU A 153 1.29 7.22 -7.54
C LEU A 153 -0.20 7.49 -7.29
N LEU A 154 -1.06 6.73 -7.96
CA LEU A 154 -2.52 6.79 -7.84
C LEU A 154 -2.98 5.50 -7.16
N PRO A 155 -3.33 5.53 -5.85
CA PRO A 155 -3.72 4.34 -5.10
C PRO A 155 -5.15 3.89 -5.47
N THR A 156 -5.28 3.24 -6.63
CA THR A 156 -6.56 2.88 -7.26
C THR A 156 -7.32 1.78 -6.51
N GLY A 157 -6.69 1.06 -5.58
CA GLY A 157 -7.38 0.16 -4.67
C GLY A 157 -6.42 -0.73 -3.87
N ALA A 158 -6.96 -1.60 -3.00
CA ALA A 158 -6.14 -2.44 -2.12
C ALA A 158 -5.14 -3.36 -2.85
N ASN A 159 -5.39 -3.68 -4.12
CA ASN A 159 -4.58 -4.63 -4.88
C ASN A 159 -3.51 -4.00 -5.76
N GLU A 160 -3.55 -2.70 -6.02
CA GLU A 160 -2.62 -2.06 -6.95
C GLU A 160 -2.57 -0.54 -6.80
N ILE A 161 -1.47 0.02 -7.27
CA ILE A 161 -1.22 1.46 -7.37
C ILE A 161 -0.76 1.74 -8.80
N TYR A 162 -1.38 2.70 -9.48
CA TYR A 162 -0.89 3.14 -10.78
C TYR A 162 0.27 4.11 -10.61
N CYS A 163 1.32 3.93 -11.39
CA CYS A 163 2.53 4.72 -11.36
C CYS A 163 2.73 5.39 -12.73
N ILE A 164 3.00 6.69 -12.72
CA ILE A 164 3.22 7.48 -13.93
C ILE A 164 4.49 8.30 -13.74
N GLY A 165 5.39 8.28 -14.73
CA GLY A 165 6.60 9.09 -14.70
C GLY A 165 6.28 10.59 -14.82
N LEU A 166 6.89 11.41 -13.96
CA LEU A 166 6.74 12.87 -14.00
C LEU A 166 7.94 13.52 -14.67
N GLU A 167 7.69 14.58 -15.43
CA GLU A 167 8.75 15.46 -15.94
C GLU A 167 9.25 16.42 -14.85
N ASP A 168 10.52 16.83 -14.97
CA ASP A 168 11.15 17.70 -13.98
C ASP A 168 10.50 19.09 -13.95
N GLY A 169 9.93 19.47 -12.79
CA GLY A 169 9.39 20.81 -12.56
C GLY A 169 7.89 20.98 -12.88
N GLU A 170 7.21 19.95 -13.37
CA GLU A 170 5.81 20.00 -13.77
C GLU A 170 4.88 19.64 -12.58
N LYS A 171 4.68 20.60 -11.67
CA LYS A 171 3.66 20.48 -10.60
C LYS A 171 2.23 20.44 -11.14
N GLU A 172 2.02 20.90 -12.37
CA GLU A 172 0.71 20.98 -13.02
C GLU A 172 0.15 19.56 -13.28
N ASP A 173 1.01 18.62 -13.66
CA ASP A 173 0.68 17.20 -13.87
C ASP A 173 0.01 16.55 -12.65
N LEU A 174 0.53 16.81 -11.45
CA LEU A 174 0.00 16.21 -10.23
C LEU A 174 -1.43 16.66 -9.93
N GLN A 175 -1.79 17.90 -10.24
CA GLN A 175 -3.17 18.38 -10.07
C GLN A 175 -4.12 17.76 -11.10
N GLU A 176 -3.64 17.52 -12.33
CA GLU A 176 -4.43 16.82 -13.34
C GLU A 176 -4.63 15.35 -12.96
N TYR A 177 -3.59 14.66 -12.51
CA TYR A 177 -3.70 13.31 -11.98
C TYR A 177 -4.59 13.23 -10.74
N GLN A 178 -4.58 14.25 -9.87
CA GLN A 178 -5.52 14.32 -8.75
C GLN A 178 -6.98 14.35 -9.22
N LYS A 179 -7.31 15.15 -10.23
CA LYS A 179 -8.68 15.19 -10.79
C LYS A 179 -9.05 13.85 -11.42
N LEU A 180 -8.14 13.23 -12.18
CA LEU A 180 -8.37 11.91 -12.77
C LEU A 180 -8.58 10.84 -11.68
N PHE A 181 -7.79 10.89 -10.61
CA PHE A 181 -7.90 9.98 -9.47
C PHE A 181 -9.25 10.15 -8.77
N GLU A 182 -9.71 11.38 -8.55
CA GLU A 182 -11.03 11.67 -7.97
C GLU A 182 -12.17 11.09 -8.82
N GLU A 183 -12.08 11.15 -10.16
CA GLU A 183 -13.07 10.50 -11.04
C GLU A 183 -13.01 8.97 -10.91
N MET A 184 -11.82 8.36 -10.86
CA MET A 184 -11.69 6.91 -10.66
C MET A 184 -12.28 6.46 -9.32
N LEU A 185 -12.09 7.23 -8.25
CA LEU A 185 -12.65 6.91 -6.93
C LEU A 185 -14.18 6.88 -6.92
N LYS A 186 -14.87 7.66 -7.78
CA LYS A 186 -16.34 7.66 -7.85
C LYS A 186 -16.92 6.34 -8.37
N GLU A 187 -16.14 5.58 -9.13
CA GLU A 187 -16.53 4.26 -9.65
C GLU A 187 -16.31 3.14 -8.62
N LEU A 188 -15.71 3.45 -7.47
CA LEU A 188 -15.41 2.49 -6.41
C LEU A 188 -16.32 2.71 -5.20
N ASP A 189 -16.68 1.62 -4.52
CA ASP A 189 -17.31 1.73 -3.21
C ASP A 189 -16.35 2.44 -2.24
N LYS A 190 -16.88 3.31 -1.39
CA LYS A 190 -16.09 4.06 -0.40
C LYS A 190 -15.22 3.16 0.50
N LYS A 191 -15.68 1.94 0.81
CA LYS A 191 -14.92 0.96 1.61
C LYS A 191 -13.63 0.48 0.92
N ASP A 192 -13.55 0.61 -0.39
CA ASP A 192 -12.44 0.15 -1.23
C ASP A 192 -11.43 1.27 -1.52
N HIS A 193 -11.72 2.51 -1.07
CA HIS A 193 -10.79 3.62 -1.11
C HIS A 193 -9.65 3.38 -0.12
N ILE A 194 -8.41 3.42 -0.61
CA ILE A 194 -7.21 3.26 0.23
C ILE A 194 -6.44 4.56 0.47
N ALA A 195 -6.69 5.59 -0.35
CA ALA A 195 -6.18 6.95 -0.19
C ALA A 195 -7.13 7.92 -0.91
N ASN A 196 -7.02 9.23 -0.61
CA ASN A 196 -7.80 10.27 -1.27
C ASN A 196 -6.93 11.19 -2.15
N ASN A 197 -5.61 11.10 -1.99
CA ASN A 197 -4.65 11.93 -2.68
C ASN A 197 -3.73 11.10 -3.57
N VAL A 198 -3.40 11.69 -4.72
CA VAL A 198 -2.23 11.28 -5.50
C VAL A 198 -0.97 11.57 -4.68
N LEU A 199 -0.03 10.65 -4.77
CA LEU A 199 1.26 10.72 -4.10
C LEU A 199 2.34 11.02 -5.13
N CYS A 200 3.37 11.76 -4.74
CA CYS A 200 4.59 11.95 -5.51
C CYS A 200 5.72 11.18 -4.82
N PHE A 201 6.26 10.17 -5.48
CA PHE A 201 7.45 9.45 -5.03
C PHE A 201 8.69 10.06 -5.68
N ASN A 202 9.73 10.31 -4.90
CA ASN A 202 11.04 10.72 -5.39
C ASN A 202 12.05 9.57 -5.27
N GLY A 203 12.60 9.13 -6.40
CA GLY A 203 13.52 8.00 -6.48
C GLY A 203 14.90 8.24 -5.86
N LYS A 204 15.32 9.52 -5.69
CA LYS A 204 16.60 9.86 -5.06
C LYS A 204 16.52 9.86 -3.54
N SER A 205 15.52 10.52 -2.97
CA SER A 205 15.31 10.56 -1.52
C SER A 205 14.58 9.34 -0.97
N GLN A 206 13.94 8.56 -1.85
CA GLN A 206 13.04 7.45 -1.47
C GLN A 206 11.93 7.90 -0.51
N SER A 207 11.38 9.08 -0.77
CA SER A 207 10.31 9.67 0.01
C SER A 207 9.04 9.83 -0.82
N ILE A 208 7.91 9.83 -0.14
CA ILE A 208 6.60 10.15 -0.68
C ILE A 208 6.14 11.51 -0.16
N GLN A 209 5.46 12.27 -1.02
CA GLN A 209 4.73 13.48 -0.69
C GLN A 209 3.29 13.36 -1.19
N GLU A 210 2.32 13.49 -0.30
CA GLU A 210 0.90 13.61 -0.69
C GLU A 210 0.61 15.02 -1.20
N ILE A 211 -0.14 15.16 -2.29
CA ILE A 211 -0.41 16.48 -2.90
C ILE A 211 -1.03 17.49 -1.91
N ASN A 212 -1.87 17.02 -0.98
CA ASN A 212 -2.50 17.81 0.07
C ASN A 212 -2.27 17.22 1.47
N GLY A 213 -1.09 16.62 1.70
CA GLY A 213 -0.86 15.84 2.90
C GLY A 213 0.59 15.81 3.37
N GLU A 214 0.94 14.71 4.03
CA GLU A 214 2.22 14.56 4.71
C GLU A 214 3.31 14.06 3.75
N SER A 215 4.56 14.28 4.14
CA SER A 215 5.71 13.60 3.55
C SER A 215 6.21 12.52 4.49
N TYR A 216 6.63 11.38 3.94
CA TYR A 216 7.17 10.26 4.71
C TYR A 216 8.10 9.40 3.84
N ASP A 217 9.03 8.72 4.49
CA ASP A 217 9.90 7.75 3.82
C ASP A 217 9.13 6.47 3.45
N VAL A 218 9.52 5.84 2.35
CA VAL A 218 8.92 4.57 1.93
C VAL A 218 9.32 3.41 2.84
N GLY A 219 8.45 2.40 2.93
CA GLY A 219 8.68 1.21 3.76
C GLY A 219 8.24 1.36 5.21
N LEU A 220 7.83 0.24 5.82
CA LEU A 220 7.46 0.20 7.24
C LEU A 220 8.64 0.35 8.18
N MET A 221 9.81 -0.18 7.79
CA MET A 221 11.01 -0.28 8.62
C MET A 221 12.07 0.78 8.29
N ALA A 222 11.72 1.80 7.48
CA ALA A 222 12.54 2.99 7.34
C ALA A 222 12.63 3.71 8.69
N LYS A 223 13.82 4.26 8.96
CA LYS A 223 14.27 4.73 10.28
C LYS A 223 13.22 5.59 11.00
N GLU A 224 13.01 5.24 12.28
CA GLU A 224 12.11 5.92 13.24
C GLU A 224 10.61 5.78 12.96
N VAL A 225 10.09 4.57 13.13
CA VAL A 225 8.66 4.38 13.42
C VAL A 225 8.39 4.99 14.80
N ASN A 226 7.83 6.20 14.84
CA ASN A 226 7.17 6.73 16.04
C ASN A 226 5.89 5.92 16.31
N ILE A 227 6.06 4.71 16.82
CA ILE A 227 4.98 3.90 17.39
C ILE A 227 4.56 4.63 18.67
N ASN A 228 3.44 5.35 18.61
CA ASN A 228 2.82 6.17 19.66
C ASN A 228 3.13 7.68 19.66
N LYS A 229 2.56 8.44 18.71
CA LYS A 229 1.98 9.74 19.10
C LYS A 229 0.53 9.52 19.54
N ARG A 230 0.37 9.27 20.84
CA ARG A 230 -0.92 9.46 21.54
C ARG A 230 -1.41 10.86 21.20
N ILE A 231 -2.63 10.97 20.68
CA ILE A 231 -3.42 12.21 20.78
C ILE A 231 -3.59 12.46 22.28
N VAL A 232 -2.70 13.27 22.85
CA VAL A 232 -2.91 13.83 24.18
C VAL A 232 -4.10 14.78 24.03
N GLY A 233 -5.11 14.51 24.85
CA GLY A 233 -6.45 15.07 24.72
C GLY A 233 -6.48 16.59 24.64
N HIS A 234 -7.55 17.06 23.99
CA HIS A 234 -8.11 18.38 24.24
C HIS A 234 -8.29 18.55 25.76
N GLY A 235 -7.49 19.46 26.33
CA GLY A 235 -7.53 19.84 27.71
C GLY A 235 -7.76 21.34 27.84
N ARG A 236 -9.01 21.67 28.15
CA ARG A 236 -9.61 22.96 28.56
C ARG A 236 -10.06 23.90 27.45
#